data_AF-A0A1M3PQ38-F1
#
_entry.id   AF-A0A1M3PQ38-F1
#
_cell.length_a   1.000
_cell.length_b   1.000
_cell.length_c   1.000
_cell.angle_alpha   90.00
_cell.angle_beta   90.00
_cell.angle_gamma   90.00
#
_symmetry.space_group_name_H-M   'P 1'
#
loop_
_entity.id
_entity.type
_entity.pdbx_description
1 polymer ?
#
loop_
_entity_poly.entity_id
_entity_poly.type
_entity_poly.pdbx_seq_one_letter_code
_entity_poly.pdbx_strand_id
1 'polypeptide(L)'
;MELSSTFCRMQETVQRDRAANAILENIRVVAGRAANAWGIEALFAERREARRERTRVIADMAALQNEQAPSEDDKLLSENPDRGVKNA
;
A
#
# COMPACT_ATOMS: atom_id res chain seq x y z
N MET A 1 -7.69 5.93 13.58
CA MET A 1 -8.28 4.85 12.75
C MET A 1 -8.05 5.22 11.31
N GLU A 2 -7.37 4.40 10.53
CA GLU A 2 -7.19 4.65 9.09
C GLU A 2 -8.21 3.85 8.30
N LEU A 3 -8.94 4.53 7.42
CA LEU A 3 -9.94 3.91 6.56
C LEU A 3 -9.29 3.40 5.28
N SER A 4 -9.76 2.25 4.79
CA SER A 4 -9.33 1.69 3.52
C SER A 4 -9.95 2.46 2.34
N SER A 5 -9.26 2.46 1.21
CA SER A 5 -9.77 3.01 -0.05
C SER A 5 -11.14 2.41 -0.41
N THR A 6 -11.27 1.09 -0.26
CA THR A 6 -12.51 0.34 -0.54
C THR A 6 -13.68 0.80 0.32
N PHE A 7 -13.46 1.05 1.61
CA PHE A 7 -14.50 1.54 2.50
C PHE A 7 -14.95 2.96 2.11
N CYS A 8 -14.00 3.83 1.81
CA CYS A 8 -14.29 5.19 1.37
C CYS A 8 -15.06 5.21 0.04
N ARG A 9 -14.71 4.35 -0.93
CA ARG A 9 -15.45 4.20 -2.20
C ARG A 9 -16.87 3.66 -2.01
N MET A 10 -17.05 2.73 -1.08
CA MET A 10 -18.37 2.22 -0.72
C MET A 10 -19.24 3.35 -0.15
N GLN A 11 -18.71 4.14 0.79
CA GLN A 11 -19.44 5.28 1.35
C GLN A 11 -19.75 6.35 0.30
N GLU A 12 -18.80 6.67 -0.58
CA GLU A 12 -19.02 7.56 -1.72
C GLU A 12 -20.22 7.10 -2.57
N THR A 13 -20.27 5.81 -2.89
CA THR A 13 -21.35 5.21 -3.70
C THR A 13 -22.69 5.31 -2.99
N VAL A 14 -22.75 4.96 -1.70
CA VAL A 14 -23.98 5.05 -0.89
C VAL A 14 -24.49 6.48 -0.85
N GLN A 15 -23.62 7.47 -0.67
CA GLN A 15 -24.04 8.87 -0.63
C GLN A 15 -24.44 9.39 -2.01
N ARG A 16 -23.81 8.93 -3.10
CA ARG A 16 -24.26 9.26 -4.46
C ARG A 16 -25.65 8.71 -4.74
N ASP A 17 -25.90 7.45 -4.40
CA ASP A 17 -27.22 6.84 -4.54
C ASP A 17 -28.27 7.60 -3.72
N ARG A 18 -27.95 7.92 -2.47
CA ARG A 18 -28.83 8.74 -1.63
C ARG A 18 -29.11 10.12 -2.22
N ALA A 19 -28.12 10.77 -2.82
CA ALA A 19 -28.29 12.07 -3.46
C ALA A 19 -29.15 12.00 -4.75
N ALA A 20 -29.09 10.88 -5.46
CA ALA A 20 -29.88 10.64 -6.66
C ALA A 20 -31.36 10.35 -6.34
N ASN A 21 -31.61 9.59 -5.26
CA ASN A 21 -32.94 9.09 -4.92
C ASN A 21 -33.70 9.96 -3.89
N ALA A 22 -33.06 10.95 -3.28
CA ALA A 22 -33.73 11.79 -2.28
C ALA A 22 -34.75 12.76 -2.91
N ILE A 23 -35.96 12.79 -2.32
CA ILE A 23 -37.05 13.68 -2.73
C ILE A 23 -36.79 15.13 -2.32
N LEU A 24 -36.23 15.33 -1.12
CA LEU A 24 -35.99 16.66 -0.57
C LEU A 24 -34.62 17.20 -1.01
N GLU A 25 -34.61 18.41 -1.55
CA GLU A 25 -33.40 19.04 -2.10
C GLU A 25 -32.28 19.20 -1.06
N ASN A 26 -32.63 19.52 0.19
CA ASN A 26 -31.64 19.62 1.27
C ASN A 26 -30.89 18.29 1.49
N ILE A 27 -31.58 17.16 1.38
CA ILE A 27 -30.97 15.83 1.51
C ILE A 27 -30.06 15.56 0.30
N ARG A 28 -30.50 15.90 -0.92
CA ARG A 28 -29.68 15.76 -2.13
C ARG A 28 -28.37 16.53 -2.01
N VAL A 29 -28.44 17.78 -1.59
CA VAL A 29 -27.26 18.65 -1.41
C VAL A 29 -26.31 18.09 -0.36
N VAL A 30 -26.82 17.68 0.81
CA VAL A 30 -25.97 17.14 1.90
C VAL A 30 -25.33 15.82 1.48
N ALA A 31 -26.10 14.91 0.89
CA ALA A 31 -25.59 13.63 0.41
C ALA A 31 -24.56 13.80 -0.72
N GLY A 32 -24.77 14.74 -1.65
CA GLY A 32 -23.81 15.07 -2.70
C GLY A 32 -22.49 15.61 -2.14
N ARG A 33 -22.54 16.50 -1.13
CA ARG A 33 -21.34 16.98 -0.43
C ARG A 33 -20.62 15.86 0.30
N ALA A 34 -21.36 14.98 0.98
CA ALA A 34 -20.80 13.83 1.65
C ALA A 34 -20.12 12.86 0.65
N ALA A 35 -20.76 12.59 -0.49
CA ALA A 35 -20.18 11.77 -1.55
C ALA A 35 -18.84 12.34 -2.05
N ASN A 36 -18.78 13.65 -2.27
CA ASN A 36 -17.54 14.31 -2.69
C ASN A 36 -16.45 14.20 -1.62
N ALA A 37 -16.78 14.40 -0.34
CA ALA A 37 -15.84 14.25 0.75
C ALA A 37 -15.30 12.81 0.85
N TRP A 38 -16.18 11.81 0.70
CA TRP A 38 -15.77 10.40 0.66
C TRP A 38 -14.88 10.08 -0.53
N GLY A 39 -15.16 10.65 -1.71
CA GLY A 39 -14.32 10.50 -2.89
C GLY A 39 -12.91 11.08 -2.69
N ILE A 40 -12.80 12.23 -2.01
CA ILE A 40 -11.50 12.81 -1.65
C ILE A 40 -10.75 11.89 -0.68
N GLU A 41 -11.41 11.41 0.37
CA GLU A 41 -10.77 10.50 1.34
C GLU A 41 -10.35 9.18 0.68
N ALA A 42 -11.15 8.66 -0.26
CA ALA A 42 -10.80 7.48 -1.04
C ALA A 42 -9.49 7.69 -1.82
N LEU A 43 -9.32 8.84 -2.48
CA LEU A 43 -8.08 9.16 -3.20
C LEU A 43 -6.87 9.23 -2.25
N PHE A 44 -7.04 9.80 -1.05
CA PHE A 44 -5.97 9.81 -0.05
C PHE A 44 -5.64 8.40 0.44
N ALA A 45 -6.65 7.56 0.64
CA ALA A 45 -6.46 6.18 1.05
C ALA A 45 -5.77 5.35 -0.03
N GLU A 46 -6.17 5.48 -1.30
CA GLU A 46 -5.53 4.83 -2.44
C GLU A 46 -4.05 5.20 -2.54
N ARG A 47 -3.72 6.49 -2.40
CA ARG A 47 -2.31 6.95 -2.42
C ARG A 47 -1.50 6.37 -1.27
N ARG A 48 -2.08 6.30 -0.08
CA ARG A 48 -1.44 5.75 1.13
C ARG A 48 -1.17 4.26 0.98
N GLU A 49 -2.16 3.51 0.51
CA GLU A 49 -2.07 2.07 0.27
C GLU A 49 -1.06 1.76 -0.83
N ALA A 50 -1.10 2.49 -1.95
CA ALA A 50 -0.11 2.35 -3.02
C ALA A 50 1.32 2.64 -2.53
N ARG A 51 1.50 3.63 -1.65
CA ARG A 51 2.80 3.90 -1.03
C ARG A 51 3.26 2.74 -0.15
N ARG A 52 2.36 2.17 0.66
CA ARG A 52 2.69 1.01 1.51
C ARG A 52 3.10 -0.19 0.70
N GLU A 53 2.36 -0.47 -0.37
CA GLU A 53 2.65 -1.60 -1.26
C GLU A 53 4.03 -1.43 -1.90
N ARG A 54 4.36 -0.24 -2.40
CA ARG A 54 5.70 0.05 -2.93
C ARG A 54 6.80 -0.15 -1.88
N THR A 55 6.59 0.34 -0.66
CA THR A 55 7.57 0.14 0.42
C THR A 55 7.75 -1.34 0.74
N ARG A 56 6.65 -2.12 0.74
CA ARG A 56 6.69 -3.56 0.98
C ARG A 56 7.50 -4.28 -0.10
N VAL A 57 7.22 -4.02 -1.37
CA VAL A 57 7.97 -4.63 -2.49
C VAL A 57 9.46 -4.31 -2.40
N ILE A 58 9.83 -3.07 -2.09
CA ILE A 58 11.25 -2.68 -1.91
C ILE A 58 11.90 -3.44 -0.75
N ALA A 59 11.19 -3.56 0.38
CA ALA A 59 11.69 -4.31 1.54
C ALA A 59 11.86 -5.80 1.23
N ASP A 60 10.90 -6.41 0.53
CA ASP A 60 10.96 -7.81 0.12
C ASP A 60 12.14 -8.05 -0.85
N MET A 61 12.38 -7.13 -1.80
CA MET A 61 13.54 -7.18 -2.71
C MET A 61 14.87 -7.06 -1.96
N ALA A 62 14.97 -6.16 -0.98
CA ALA A 62 16.17 -5.99 -0.17
C ALA A 62 16.47 -7.22 0.69
N ALA A 63 15.43 -7.86 1.25
CA ALA A 63 15.56 -9.10 2.01
C ALA A 63 16.13 -10.23 1.14
N LEU A 64 15.61 -10.41 -0.08
CA LEU A 64 16.11 -11.42 -1.02
C LEU A 64 17.57 -11.20 -1.44
N GLN A 65 17.99 -9.94 -1.61
CA GLN A 65 19.40 -9.62 -1.91
C GLN A 65 20.33 -9.97 -0.74
N ASN A 66 19.89 -9.75 0.49
CA ASN A 66 20.68 -10.04 1.69
C ASN A 66 20.85 -11.55 1.91
N GLU A 67 19.87 -12.38 1.53
CA GLU A 67 20.00 -13.84 1.59
C GLU A 67 20.97 -14.43 0.54
N GLN A 68 21.20 -13.74 -0.58
CA GLN A 68 22.04 -14.24 -1.68
C GLN A 68 23.54 -13.93 -1.55
N ALA A 69 23.93 -12.98 -0.69
CA ALA A 69 25.32 -12.66 -0.45
C ALA A 69 25.79 -13.33 0.85
N PRO A 70 26.56 -14.43 0.82
CA PRO A 70 27.36 -14.77 1.99
C PRO A 70 28.31 -13.58 2.18
N SER A 71 28.23 -12.92 3.34
CA SER A 71 29.10 -11.79 3.63
C SER A 71 30.56 -12.24 3.48
N GLU A 72 31.46 -11.34 3.09
CA GLU A 72 32.90 -11.68 3.08
C GLU A 72 33.35 -12.12 4.48
N ASP A 73 32.72 -11.61 5.53
CA ASP A 73 32.91 -12.05 6.92
C ASP A 73 32.46 -13.51 7.16
N ASP A 74 31.34 -13.95 6.57
CA ASP A 74 30.89 -15.36 6.62
C ASP A 74 31.83 -16.29 5.85
N LYS A 75 32.51 -15.80 4.80
CA LYS A 75 33.55 -16.55 4.09
C LYS A 75 34.82 -16.68 4.92
N LEU A 76 35.18 -15.62 5.65
CA LEU A 76 36.34 -15.62 6.56
C LEU A 76 36.12 -16.46 7.83
N LEU A 77 34.87 -16.64 8.25
CA LEU A 77 34.47 -17.51 9.37
C LEU A 77 34.09 -18.93 8.93
N SER A 78 34.19 -19.23 7.63
CA SER A 78 33.91 -20.57 7.11
C SER A 78 34.95 -21.57 7.59
N GLU A 79 34.50 -22.71 8.12
CA GLU A 79 35.37 -23.84 8.47
C GLU A 79 36.16 -24.42 7.27
N ASN A 80 35.84 -23.98 6.03
CA ASN A 80 36.56 -24.34 4.81
C ASN A 80 37.07 -23.07 4.07
N PRO A 81 38.25 -22.54 4.45
CA PRO A 81 38.83 -21.34 3.84
C PRO A 81 39.24 -21.53 2.37
N ASP A 82 39.40 -22.77 1.91
CA ASP A 82 39.90 -23.09 0.56
C ASP A 82 38.85 -22.98 -0.54
N ARG A 83 37.57 -22.74 -0.20
CA ARG A 83 36.45 -22.77 -1.16
C ARG A 83 36.43 -21.60 -2.16
N GLY A 84 37.25 -20.57 -1.93
CA GLY A 84 37.31 -19.34 -2.74
C GLY A 84 38.50 -19.25 -3.71
N VAL A 85 39.51 -20.10 -3.59
CA VAL A 85 40.72 -20.03 -4.43
C VAL A 85 40.52 -20.92 -5.66
N LYS A 86 40.09 -20.31 -6.78
CA LYS A 86 40.28 -20.93 -8.09
C LYS A 86 41.76 -20.78 -8.43
N ASN A 87 42.51 -21.89 -8.39
CA ASN A 87 43.89 -21.95 -8.84
C ASN A 87 44.02 -21.41 -10.27
N ALA A 88 44.86 -20.40 -10.45
CA ALA A 88 45.30 -19.88 -11.74
C ALA A 88 46.39 -20.76 -12.35
#